data_AF-A0A2N3PQC4-F1
#
_entry.id   AF-A0A2N3PQC4-F1
#
_cell.length_a   1.000
_cell.length_b   1.000
_cell.length_c   1.000
_cell.angle_alpha   90.00
_cell.angle_beta   90.00
_cell.angle_gamma   90.00
#
_symmetry.space_group_name_H-M   'P 1'
#
loop_
_entity.id
_entity.type
_entity.pdbx_description
1 polymer ?
#
loop_
_entity_poly.entity_id
_entity_poly.type
_entity_poly.pdbx_seq_one_letter_code
_entity_poly.pdbx_strand_id
1 'polypeptide(L)'
;MRRFWNRHVRIAERFPALPRVETGFSVVPSPRPLWERAASVSERVRGAHVGATSKTCLFPHTFSARPRVSPLTPLASLVPSPARGEGIFPLSGRRWASLPVSGRKADDDPRRAASSAGFALLLVLWTLVLLSLVVTHIITAGRGEARIASNLRANAAAEARADGAVYEALFRLVDSSDARWRADGAPRTLAFKDAVATVRVTPLTGKVNPNLASEPLLAALLAVVGADPDKASSLAGAIADWRGRDSWHSPLAQRLGPYRTAGLDDGPPGSPLESLDELASVLGMTPALLQALKPHLSLYQMGPPDPLSADPAVAQALRHLPTAQPQPSPASDPSPRVPQAGVATVTIEADVATVDGARFTRRAVVRIGTVFTRGYAVLAWGGELDEE
;
A
#
# COMPACT_ATOMS: atom_id res chain seq x y z
N MET A 1 -18.22 17.98 22.82
CA MET A 1 -18.38 19.07 21.83
C MET A 1 -18.85 18.46 20.50
N ARG A 2 -19.96 18.96 19.93
CA ARG A 2 -20.58 18.65 18.60
C ARG A 2 -21.06 17.20 18.41
N ARG A 3 -22.34 16.79 18.49
CA ARG A 3 -23.68 17.27 18.01
C ARG A 3 -23.81 17.41 16.48
N PHE A 4 -24.92 16.83 15.98
CA PHE A 4 -25.55 16.83 14.63
C PHE A 4 -25.04 15.72 13.69
N TRP A 5 -25.89 14.85 13.10
CA TRP A 5 -27.10 15.18 12.35
C TRP A 5 -28.11 14.00 12.22
N ASN A 6 -29.41 14.29 12.49
CA ASN A 6 -30.70 13.77 11.94
C ASN A 6 -30.86 12.27 11.57
N ARG A 7 -31.79 11.43 12.07
CA ARG A 7 -33.23 11.50 12.48
C ARG A 7 -34.18 12.16 11.48
N HIS A 8 -35.10 11.36 10.90
CA HIS A 8 -36.49 11.60 10.41
C HIS A 8 -36.93 10.23 9.77
N VAL A 9 -38.10 9.59 9.95
CA VAL A 9 -39.49 9.95 10.32
C VAL A 9 -40.22 8.74 10.98
N ARG A 10 -41.24 9.08 11.78
CA ARG A 10 -42.24 8.33 12.59
C ARG A 10 -43.03 7.24 11.82
N ILE A 11 -43.33 6.07 12.39
CA ILE A 11 -44.46 5.67 13.29
C ILE A 11 -45.87 6.00 12.76
N ALA A 12 -46.61 4.95 12.35
CA ALA A 12 -48.05 4.66 12.49
C ALA A 12 -48.30 3.34 11.71
N GLU A 13 -49.12 2.36 12.03
CA GLU A 13 -50.10 2.08 13.09
C GLU A 13 -50.41 0.56 13.02
N ARG A 14 -51.06 0.06 14.07
CA ARG A 14 -51.36 -1.33 14.42
C ARG A 14 -52.78 -1.69 13.93
N PHE A 15 -53.06 -2.90 13.44
CA PHE A 15 -54.21 -3.76 13.81
C PHE A 15 -54.18 -5.11 13.01
N PRO A 16 -54.78 -6.21 13.53
CA PRO A 16 -54.48 -7.61 13.18
C PRO A 16 -55.61 -8.33 12.39
N ALA A 17 -55.31 -9.59 12.01
CA ALA A 17 -56.19 -10.79 11.86
C ALA A 17 -56.09 -11.50 10.48
N LEU A 18 -55.72 -12.80 10.55
CA LEU A 18 -55.90 -13.85 9.53
C LEU A 18 -57.38 -14.34 9.54
N PRO A 19 -57.86 -15.33 8.73
CA PRO A 19 -57.26 -16.13 7.64
C PRO A 19 -58.17 -16.32 6.39
N ARG A 20 -57.64 -16.81 5.24
CA ARG A 20 -58.16 -18.01 4.54
C ARG A 20 -57.34 -18.38 3.31
N VAL A 21 -57.31 -19.69 3.12
CA VAL A 21 -56.73 -20.51 2.04
C VAL A 21 -57.49 -20.29 0.73
N GLU A 22 -56.78 -20.07 -0.38
CA GLU A 22 -57.17 -20.56 -1.70
C GLU A 22 -55.94 -21.03 -2.49
N THR A 23 -56.08 -22.24 -3.01
CA THR A 23 -55.17 -22.97 -3.87
C THR A 23 -55.06 -22.32 -5.25
N GLY A 24 -53.83 -22.04 -5.69
CA GLY A 24 -53.55 -21.57 -7.05
C GLY A 24 -52.15 -21.96 -7.48
N PHE A 25 -52.05 -23.08 -8.20
CA PHE A 25 -50.84 -23.52 -8.88
C PHE A 25 -50.53 -22.51 -9.99
N SER A 26 -49.39 -21.82 -9.91
CA SER A 26 -48.85 -21.09 -11.06
C SER A 26 -47.32 -21.12 -11.01
N VAL A 27 -46.76 -21.73 -12.03
CA VAL A 27 -45.33 -21.89 -12.29
C VAL A 27 -44.77 -20.51 -12.68
N VAL A 28 -43.84 -19.98 -11.88
CA VAL A 28 -43.06 -18.78 -12.23
C VAL A 28 -41.57 -19.16 -12.25
N PRO A 29 -40.84 -18.82 -13.32
CA PRO A 29 -39.47 -19.29 -13.53
C PRO A 29 -38.44 -18.55 -12.66
N SER A 30 -37.36 -19.26 -12.36
CA SER A 30 -36.16 -18.80 -11.63
C SER A 30 -35.54 -17.52 -12.25
N PRO A 31 -35.04 -16.58 -11.44
CA PRO A 31 -34.24 -15.47 -11.95
C PRO A 31 -32.84 -15.96 -12.36
N ARG A 32 -32.48 -15.76 -13.63
CA ARG A 32 -31.11 -15.96 -14.12
C ARG A 32 -30.17 -14.83 -13.61
N PRO A 33 -28.88 -15.13 -13.34
CA PRO A 33 -27.91 -14.16 -12.84
C PRO A 33 -27.46 -13.13 -13.89
N LEU A 34 -27.08 -11.95 -13.38
CA LEU A 34 -26.77 -10.69 -14.07
C LEU A 34 -25.43 -10.66 -14.82
N TRP A 35 -25.22 -11.53 -15.82
CA TRP A 35 -24.09 -11.37 -16.77
C TRP A 35 -24.48 -11.41 -18.26
N GLU A 36 -25.77 -11.51 -18.59
CA GLU A 36 -26.29 -11.61 -19.97
C GLU A 36 -26.70 -10.26 -20.62
N ARG A 37 -26.16 -9.10 -20.19
CA ARG A 37 -26.56 -7.76 -20.72
C ARG A 37 -25.48 -6.92 -21.42
N ALA A 38 -24.41 -7.52 -21.95
CA ALA A 38 -23.44 -6.75 -22.74
C ALA A 38 -22.84 -7.54 -23.91
N ALA A 39 -23.67 -7.99 -24.85
CA ALA A 39 -23.20 -8.37 -26.19
C ALA A 39 -24.36 -8.43 -27.20
N SER A 40 -24.80 -7.28 -27.71
CA SER A 40 -25.54 -7.21 -28.97
C SER A 40 -25.54 -5.81 -29.59
N VAL A 41 -24.41 -5.41 -30.16
CA VAL A 41 -24.42 -4.48 -31.30
C VAL A 41 -23.41 -4.98 -32.34
N SER A 42 -23.89 -5.01 -33.59
CA SER A 42 -23.22 -5.33 -34.85
C SER A 42 -22.94 -6.80 -35.16
N GLU A 43 -23.99 -7.49 -35.62
CA GLU A 43 -23.83 -8.54 -36.62
C GLU A 43 -24.46 -8.05 -37.93
N ARG A 44 -23.63 -7.76 -38.94
CA ARG A 44 -24.05 -7.87 -40.34
C ARG A 44 -22.85 -8.01 -41.28
N VAL A 45 -22.74 -9.23 -41.80
CA VAL A 45 -22.39 -9.64 -43.18
C VAL A 45 -21.38 -10.81 -43.20
N ARG A 46 -21.94 -12.02 -43.08
CA ARG A 46 -21.97 -13.11 -44.08
C ARG A 46 -20.62 -13.66 -44.62
N GLY A 47 -20.38 -14.95 -44.34
CA GLY A 47 -20.02 -15.93 -45.40
C GLY A 47 -18.75 -16.77 -45.23
N ALA A 48 -18.91 -17.96 -44.64
CA ALA A 48 -18.30 -19.27 -44.97
C ALA A 48 -16.98 -19.38 -45.79
N HIS A 49 -15.96 -20.05 -45.25
CA HIS A 49 -15.54 -21.42 -45.64
C HIS A 49 -14.19 -21.86 -45.01
N VAL A 50 -14.18 -23.15 -44.63
CA VAL A 50 -13.10 -24.16 -44.52
C VAL A 50 -11.74 -23.84 -45.17
N GLY A 51 -10.63 -24.23 -44.53
CA GLY A 51 -9.40 -24.56 -45.26
C GLY A 51 -8.10 -24.49 -44.47
N ALA A 52 -7.33 -25.57 -44.53
CA ALA A 52 -6.05 -25.77 -43.87
C ALA A 52 -4.86 -25.00 -44.51
N THR A 53 -3.71 -25.15 -43.85
CA THR A 53 -2.31 -25.12 -44.35
C THR A 53 -1.44 -23.90 -44.07
N SER A 54 -0.22 -24.26 -43.65
CA SER A 54 0.98 -23.46 -43.44
C SER A 54 1.31 -22.50 -44.58
N LYS A 55 1.79 -21.29 -44.24
CA LYS A 55 2.98 -20.71 -44.88
C LYS A 55 3.51 -19.47 -44.17
N THR A 56 4.83 -19.43 -44.23
CA THR A 56 5.81 -18.48 -43.74
C THR A 56 5.70 -17.09 -44.38
N CYS A 57 6.34 -16.12 -43.71
CA CYS A 57 6.83 -14.81 -44.19
C CYS A 57 5.81 -13.67 -44.25
N LEU A 58 5.96 -12.66 -43.38
CA LEU A 58 6.72 -11.43 -43.65
C LEU A 58 6.48 -10.38 -42.54
N PHE A 59 7.55 -9.67 -42.20
CA PHE A 59 7.62 -8.42 -41.42
C PHE A 59 6.50 -7.42 -41.77
N PRO A 60 6.08 -6.55 -40.82
CA PRO A 60 6.66 -5.21 -40.83
C PRO A 60 6.93 -4.54 -39.46
N HIS A 61 7.97 -3.71 -39.47
CA HIS A 61 8.09 -2.38 -38.86
C HIS A 61 7.98 -2.19 -37.33
N THR A 62 9.17 -2.04 -36.75
CA THR A 62 9.57 -1.11 -35.68
C THR A 62 8.66 0.11 -35.51
N PHE A 63 8.04 0.26 -34.33
CA PHE A 63 7.45 1.52 -33.88
C PHE A 63 8.32 2.12 -32.76
N SER A 64 9.19 3.04 -33.14
CA SER A 64 9.97 3.91 -32.25
C SER A 64 9.11 5.10 -31.84
N ALA A 65 8.53 5.08 -30.64
CA ALA A 65 7.91 6.25 -30.05
C ALA A 65 8.96 7.06 -29.27
N ARG A 66 9.55 8.08 -29.92
CA ARG A 66 10.30 9.14 -29.23
C ARG A 66 9.31 10.19 -28.71
N PRO A 67 9.35 10.60 -27.43
CA PRO A 67 8.62 11.77 -26.98
C PRO A 67 9.29 13.06 -27.52
N ARG A 68 8.46 13.94 -28.08
CA ARG A 68 8.82 15.32 -28.49
C ARG A 68 9.27 16.12 -27.25
N VAL A 69 10.55 16.46 -27.19
CA VAL A 69 11.09 17.45 -26.26
C VAL A 69 11.19 18.77 -27.02
N SER A 70 10.40 19.77 -26.60
CA SER A 70 10.54 21.16 -27.06
C SER A 70 11.82 21.76 -26.49
N PRO A 71 12.73 22.33 -27.30
CA PRO A 71 13.87 23.07 -26.76
C PRO A 71 13.43 24.49 -26.34
N LEU A 72 13.63 24.80 -25.06
CA LEU A 72 13.57 26.17 -24.53
C LEU A 72 14.81 26.94 -25.00
N THR A 73 14.56 28.06 -25.67
CA THR A 73 15.56 29.03 -26.15
C THR A 73 16.24 29.73 -24.97
N PRO A 74 17.58 29.89 -24.96
CA PRO A 74 18.26 30.64 -23.91
C PRO A 74 18.11 32.15 -24.11
N LEU A 75 17.71 32.86 -23.04
CA LEU A 75 17.72 34.32 -22.97
C LEU A 75 19.17 34.81 -22.89
N ALA A 76 19.66 35.35 -24.00
CA ALA A 76 20.92 36.07 -24.08
C ALA A 76 20.81 37.43 -23.37
N SER A 77 21.77 37.68 -22.49
CA SER A 77 22.11 38.94 -21.85
C SER A 77 22.27 40.08 -22.86
N LEU A 78 21.43 41.12 -22.75
CA LEU A 78 21.68 42.42 -23.39
C LEU A 78 22.44 43.34 -22.43
N VAL A 79 23.72 43.54 -22.74
CA VAL A 79 24.53 44.68 -22.28
C VAL A 79 24.37 45.78 -23.32
N PRO A 80 24.00 47.03 -22.97
CA PRO A 80 24.07 48.13 -23.91
C PRO A 80 25.45 48.80 -23.85
N SER A 81 26.08 48.90 -25.02
CA SER A 81 27.27 49.74 -25.29
C SER A 81 26.84 51.20 -25.54
N PRO A 82 27.60 52.23 -25.12
CA PRO A 82 27.23 53.62 -25.34
C PRO A 82 27.62 54.10 -26.75
N ALA A 83 26.62 54.49 -27.54
CA ALA A 83 26.81 55.21 -28.79
C ALA A 83 26.84 56.73 -28.55
N ARG A 84 27.86 57.39 -29.13
CA ARG A 84 27.93 58.84 -29.31
C ARG A 84 26.82 59.30 -30.26
N GLY A 85 26.18 60.42 -29.93
CA GLY A 85 25.27 61.12 -30.83
C GLY A 85 25.14 62.58 -30.40
N GLU A 86 25.87 63.46 -31.09
CA GLU A 86 25.68 64.90 -31.12
C GLU A 86 24.40 65.26 -31.92
N GLY A 87 23.79 66.42 -31.61
CA GLY A 87 22.68 67.00 -32.38
C GLY A 87 21.59 67.58 -31.46
N ILE A 88 21.76 68.81 -30.95
CA ILE A 88 21.28 70.07 -31.54
C ILE A 88 19.74 70.13 -31.68
N PHE A 89 19.08 70.85 -30.76
CA PHE A 89 17.87 71.63 -31.04
C PHE A 89 17.90 72.93 -30.20
N PRO A 90 17.51 74.09 -30.77
CA PRO A 90 17.66 75.39 -30.15
C PRO A 90 16.43 75.73 -29.31
N LEU A 91 16.63 76.15 -28.06
CA LEU A 91 15.58 76.81 -27.30
C LEU A 91 15.81 78.32 -27.38
N SER A 92 14.95 78.93 -28.19
CA SER A 92 14.76 80.35 -28.36
C SER A 92 14.49 81.03 -27.02
N GLY A 93 15.12 82.19 -26.85
CA GLY A 93 14.91 83.07 -25.71
C GLY A 93 13.46 83.51 -25.60
N ARG A 94 12.82 83.13 -24.49
CA ARG A 94 11.73 83.91 -23.92
C ARG A 94 12.25 84.50 -22.61
N ARG A 95 12.48 85.82 -22.65
CA ARG A 95 12.53 86.65 -21.44
C ARG A 95 11.18 86.49 -20.72
N TRP A 96 11.20 85.91 -19.53
CA TRP A 96 10.10 86.09 -18.59
C TRP A 96 10.39 87.31 -17.74
N ALA A 97 9.50 88.29 -17.87
CA ALA A 97 9.47 89.48 -17.05
C ALA A 97 9.29 89.07 -15.58
N SER A 98 10.18 89.56 -14.72
CA SER A 98 10.09 89.45 -13.28
C SER A 98 8.92 90.29 -12.78
N LEU A 99 7.81 89.64 -12.40
CA LEU A 99 6.79 90.24 -11.54
C LEU A 99 7.37 90.36 -10.12
N PRO A 100 7.18 91.48 -9.41
CA PRO A 100 7.51 91.54 -8.00
C PRO A 100 6.50 90.68 -7.24
N VAL A 101 6.93 89.48 -6.83
CA VAL A 101 6.21 88.71 -5.81
C VAL A 101 6.32 89.49 -4.51
N SER A 102 5.24 90.19 -4.21
CA SER A 102 4.95 90.80 -2.93
C SER A 102 5.24 89.78 -1.82
N GLY A 103 6.12 90.18 -0.91
CA GLY A 103 6.61 89.36 0.17
C GLY A 103 5.47 88.81 1.02
N ARG A 104 5.30 87.49 0.97
CA ARG A 104 4.87 86.74 2.14
C ARG A 104 6.07 85.91 2.56
N LYS A 105 6.78 86.43 3.55
CA LYS A 105 7.85 85.74 4.28
C LYS A 105 7.23 84.42 4.77
N ALA A 106 7.51 83.31 4.07
CA ALA A 106 7.35 82.01 4.69
C ALA A 106 8.40 81.99 5.80
N ASP A 107 7.95 81.88 7.04
CA ASP A 107 8.82 81.63 8.18
C ASP A 107 9.48 80.26 7.98
N ASP A 108 10.58 80.24 7.23
CA ASP A 108 11.51 79.11 7.17
C ASP A 108 12.31 79.11 8.48
N ASP A 109 11.68 78.61 9.53
CA ASP A 109 12.36 78.30 10.79
C ASP A 109 13.25 77.05 10.58
N PRO A 110 14.59 77.18 10.58
CA PRO A 110 15.51 76.06 10.37
C PRO A 110 15.38 74.98 11.46
N ARG A 111 14.71 75.30 12.59
CA ARG A 111 14.46 74.34 13.68
C ARG A 111 13.38 73.32 13.34
N ARG A 112 12.47 73.60 12.39
CA ARG A 112 11.42 72.65 11.95
C ARG A 112 11.94 71.59 10.97
N ALA A 113 13.02 71.87 10.24
CA ALA A 113 13.66 70.89 9.35
C ALA A 113 14.46 69.82 10.13
N ALA A 114 15.06 70.20 11.26
CA ALA A 114 15.84 69.29 12.11
C ALA A 114 14.96 68.26 12.87
N SER A 115 13.73 68.63 13.26
CA SER A 115 12.79 67.70 13.92
C SER A 115 12.21 66.62 12.99
N SER A 116 12.20 66.87 11.67
CA SER A 116 11.67 65.93 10.68
C SER A 116 12.67 64.83 10.28
N ALA A 117 13.98 65.08 10.47
CA ALA A 117 15.03 64.11 10.16
C ALA A 117 15.02 62.89 11.11
N GLY A 118 14.68 63.08 12.39
CA GLY A 118 14.60 61.98 13.37
C GLY A 118 13.43 61.02 13.09
N PHE A 119 12.30 61.54 12.62
CA PHE A 119 11.14 60.73 12.25
C PHE A 119 11.36 59.94 10.96
N ALA A 120 12.03 60.53 9.96
CA ALA A 120 12.41 59.83 8.74
C ALA A 120 13.33 58.62 9.01
N LEU A 121 14.32 58.78 9.91
CA LEU A 121 15.20 57.67 10.31
C LEU A 121 14.43 56.54 11.00
N LEU A 122 13.46 56.87 11.86
CA LEU A 122 12.61 55.89 12.52
C LEU A 122 11.81 55.06 11.51
N LEU A 123 11.20 55.71 10.50
CA LEU A 123 10.48 55.02 9.43
C LEU A 123 11.40 54.10 8.63
N VAL A 124 12.60 54.55 8.26
CA VAL A 124 13.57 53.74 7.52
C VAL A 124 14.03 52.54 8.35
N LEU A 125 14.30 52.72 9.64
CA LEU A 125 14.68 51.62 10.52
C LEU A 125 13.54 50.59 10.62
N TRP A 126 12.31 51.04 10.79
CA TRP A 126 11.14 50.14 10.82
C TRP A 126 10.90 49.42 9.50
N THR A 127 11.06 50.09 8.35
CA THR A 127 10.93 49.43 7.05
C THR A 127 12.04 48.41 6.81
N LEU A 128 13.27 48.69 7.25
CA LEU A 128 14.37 47.73 7.21
C LEU A 128 14.11 46.51 8.10
N VAL A 129 13.53 46.70 9.30
CA VAL A 129 13.14 45.60 10.18
C VAL A 129 12.05 44.74 9.53
N LEU A 130 10.99 45.35 8.98
CA LEU A 130 9.92 44.63 8.29
C LEU A 130 10.44 43.89 7.05
N LEU A 131 11.30 44.53 6.25
CA LEU A 131 11.92 43.92 5.09
C LEU A 131 12.80 42.72 5.50
N SER A 132 13.60 42.87 6.56
CA SER A 132 14.43 41.80 7.10
C SER A 132 13.59 40.61 7.56
N LEU A 133 12.42 40.85 8.18
CA LEU A 133 11.50 39.81 8.58
C LEU A 133 10.94 39.04 7.38
N VAL A 134 10.52 39.73 6.32
CA VAL A 134 10.02 39.11 5.09
C VAL A 134 11.11 38.27 4.41
N VAL A 135 12.32 38.81 4.28
CA VAL A 135 13.47 38.09 3.71
C VAL A 135 13.80 36.85 4.54
N THR A 136 13.82 36.99 5.87
CA THR A 136 14.08 35.87 6.78
C THR A 136 13.02 34.77 6.61
N HIS A 137 11.73 35.14 6.54
CA HIS A 137 10.65 34.19 6.34
C HIS A 137 10.82 33.40 5.04
N ILE A 138 11.07 34.08 3.92
CA ILE A 138 11.28 33.43 2.60
C ILE A 138 12.49 32.48 2.64
N ILE A 139 13.60 32.88 3.25
CA ILE A 139 14.80 32.03 3.37
C ILE A 139 14.50 30.78 4.20
N THR A 140 13.80 30.94 5.33
CA THR A 140 13.44 29.80 6.19
C THR A 140 12.48 28.84 5.51
N ALA A 141 11.47 29.36 4.78
CA ALA A 141 10.54 28.56 4.01
C ALA A 141 11.25 27.79 2.88
N GLY A 142 12.07 28.46 2.08
CA GLY A 142 12.83 27.83 1.00
C GLY A 142 13.81 26.76 1.49
N ARG A 143 14.45 26.96 2.65
CA ARG A 143 15.28 25.92 3.28
C ARG A 143 14.45 24.73 3.76
N GLY A 144 13.24 24.96 4.26
CA GLY A 144 12.31 23.91 4.63
C GLY A 144 11.91 23.05 3.42
N GLU A 145 11.47 23.70 2.34
CA GLU A 145 11.09 23.03 1.09
C GLU A 145 12.26 22.24 0.49
N ALA A 146 13.47 22.83 0.45
CA ALA A 146 14.66 22.13 -0.04
C ALA A 146 14.99 20.88 0.78
N ARG A 147 14.84 20.95 2.11
CA ARG A 147 15.04 19.78 2.99
C ARG A 147 13.99 18.70 2.75
N ILE A 148 12.72 19.05 2.63
CA ILE A 148 11.63 18.11 2.31
C ILE A 148 11.90 17.41 0.97
N ALA A 149 12.26 18.18 -0.07
CA ALA A 149 12.58 17.63 -1.38
C ALA A 149 13.80 16.69 -1.33
N SER A 150 14.84 17.05 -0.57
CA SER A 150 16.01 16.18 -0.39
C SER A 150 15.68 14.88 0.34
N ASN A 151 14.86 14.94 1.39
CA ASN A 151 14.43 13.76 2.15
C ASN A 151 13.57 12.84 1.29
N LEU A 152 12.64 13.40 0.50
CA LEU A 152 11.80 12.62 -0.42
C LEU A 152 12.64 11.89 -1.46
N ARG A 153 13.63 12.58 -2.05
CA ARG A 153 14.57 11.98 -3.01
C ARG A 153 15.41 10.88 -2.36
N ALA A 154 15.92 11.11 -1.15
CA ALA A 154 16.72 10.13 -0.41
C ALA A 154 15.90 8.89 -0.04
N ASN A 155 14.63 9.06 0.35
CA ASN A 155 13.73 7.96 0.65
C ASN A 155 13.41 7.13 -0.61
N ALA A 156 13.04 7.78 -1.73
CA ALA A 156 12.81 7.10 -2.99
C ALA A 156 14.05 6.33 -3.50
N ALA A 157 15.24 6.90 -3.26
CA ALA A 157 16.50 6.23 -3.56
C ALA A 157 16.72 4.98 -2.68
N ALA A 158 16.42 5.06 -1.38
CA ALA A 158 16.50 3.93 -0.46
C ALA A 158 15.50 2.82 -0.84
N GLU A 159 14.26 3.20 -1.17
CA GLU A 159 13.21 2.29 -1.64
C GLU A 159 13.64 1.52 -2.89
N ALA A 160 14.12 2.23 -3.93
CA ALA A 160 14.58 1.59 -5.17
C ALA A 160 15.75 0.61 -4.94
N ARG A 161 16.60 0.88 -3.93
CA ARG A 161 17.69 -0.03 -3.54
C ARG A 161 17.18 -1.25 -2.79
N ALA A 162 16.16 -1.09 -1.96
CA ALA A 162 15.52 -2.22 -1.27
C ALA A 162 14.84 -3.14 -2.29
N ASP A 163 14.17 -2.59 -3.29
CA ASP A 163 13.61 -3.35 -4.40
C ASP A 163 14.69 -4.13 -5.15
N GLY A 164 15.80 -3.45 -5.49
CA GLY A 164 16.96 -4.07 -6.11
C GLY A 164 17.57 -5.19 -5.27
N ALA A 165 17.65 -5.01 -3.95
CA ALA A 165 18.15 -6.02 -3.02
C ALA A 165 17.26 -7.27 -2.98
N VAL A 166 15.94 -7.11 -3.04
CA VAL A 166 15.01 -8.25 -3.16
C VAL A 166 15.21 -8.98 -4.49
N TYR A 167 15.35 -8.27 -5.61
CA TYR A 167 15.61 -8.92 -6.90
C TYR A 167 16.97 -9.63 -6.95
N GLU A 168 18.02 -9.05 -6.37
CA GLU A 168 19.32 -9.70 -6.22
C GLU A 168 19.21 -10.97 -5.37
N ALA A 169 18.47 -10.93 -4.26
CA ALA A 169 18.21 -12.10 -3.45
C ALA A 169 17.46 -13.19 -4.23
N LEU A 170 16.46 -12.82 -5.03
CA LEU A 170 15.73 -13.74 -5.88
C LEU A 170 16.63 -14.39 -6.94
N PHE A 171 17.48 -13.60 -7.59
CA PHE A 171 18.45 -14.13 -8.54
C PHE A 171 19.35 -15.18 -7.89
N ARG A 172 19.87 -14.90 -6.68
CA ARG A 172 20.72 -15.83 -5.94
C ARG A 172 19.98 -17.05 -5.38
N LEU A 173 18.68 -16.95 -5.16
CA LEU A 173 17.85 -18.08 -4.69
C LEU A 173 17.48 -19.04 -5.83
N VAL A 174 17.34 -18.52 -7.05
CA VAL A 174 17.04 -19.32 -8.25
C VAL A 174 18.32 -19.83 -8.93
N ASP A 175 19.49 -19.28 -8.57
CA ASP A 175 20.77 -19.75 -9.07
C ASP A 175 20.95 -21.26 -8.84
N SER A 176 21.48 -21.92 -9.87
CA SER A 176 21.75 -23.35 -9.90
C SER A 176 23.18 -23.70 -9.49
N SER A 177 24.02 -22.69 -9.25
CA SER A 177 25.39 -22.87 -8.76
C SER A 177 25.45 -23.26 -7.28
N ASP A 178 26.62 -23.72 -6.84
CA ASP A 178 26.90 -23.98 -5.42
C ASP A 178 26.90 -22.71 -4.56
N ALA A 179 27.00 -21.52 -5.17
CA ALA A 179 26.94 -20.23 -4.49
C ALA A 179 25.51 -19.75 -4.21
N ARG A 180 24.49 -20.54 -4.56
CA ARG A 180 23.09 -20.22 -4.35
C ARG A 180 22.78 -19.90 -2.89
N TRP A 181 21.85 -18.99 -2.70
CA TRP A 181 21.36 -18.66 -1.38
C TRP A 181 20.42 -19.74 -0.86
N ARG A 182 20.38 -19.92 0.46
CA ARG A 182 19.43 -20.80 1.15
C ARG A 182 18.50 -19.93 1.98
N ALA A 183 17.24 -20.36 2.09
CA ALA A 183 16.29 -19.76 3.02
C ALA A 183 16.59 -20.28 4.43
N ASP A 184 17.60 -19.71 5.06
CA ASP A 184 18.11 -20.09 6.39
C ASP A 184 17.90 -18.99 7.44
N GLY A 185 17.32 -17.86 7.06
CA GLY A 185 17.13 -16.71 7.93
C GLY A 185 18.44 -15.98 8.30
N ALA A 186 19.58 -16.38 7.73
CA ALA A 186 20.85 -15.70 8.00
C ALA A 186 20.88 -14.32 7.33
N PRO A 187 21.35 -13.26 8.02
CA PRO A 187 21.50 -11.94 7.41
C PRO A 187 22.64 -11.96 6.38
N ARG A 188 22.40 -11.40 5.21
CA ARG A 188 23.34 -11.35 4.09
C ARG A 188 23.48 -9.90 3.63
N THR A 189 24.70 -9.39 3.60
CA THR A 189 24.96 -8.00 3.21
C THR A 189 25.18 -7.88 1.71
N LEU A 190 24.46 -6.96 1.07
CA LEU A 190 24.67 -6.53 -0.31
C LEU A 190 25.17 -5.09 -0.31
N ALA A 191 26.30 -4.86 -0.98
CA ALA A 191 26.87 -3.53 -1.13
C ALA A 191 26.38 -2.91 -2.45
N PHE A 192 25.83 -1.70 -2.34
CA PHE A 192 25.56 -0.82 -3.46
C PHE A 192 26.58 0.34 -3.44
N LYS A 193 26.66 1.10 -4.53
CA LYS A 193 27.61 2.22 -4.65
C LYS A 193 27.49 3.24 -3.50
N ASP A 194 26.28 3.47 -3.01
CA ASP A 194 25.92 4.53 -2.06
C ASP A 194 24.93 4.05 -0.98
N ALA A 195 24.85 2.72 -0.79
CA ALA A 195 24.03 2.12 0.25
C ALA A 195 24.51 0.72 0.60
N VAL A 196 24.09 0.24 1.76
CA VAL A 196 24.27 -1.13 2.21
C VAL A 196 22.89 -1.71 2.49
N ALA A 197 22.61 -2.89 1.94
CA ALA A 197 21.40 -3.64 2.26
C ALA A 197 21.75 -4.87 3.10
N THR A 198 20.98 -5.10 4.15
CA THR A 198 20.97 -6.38 4.87
C THR A 198 19.73 -7.14 4.45
N VAL A 199 19.93 -8.30 3.83
CA VAL A 199 18.85 -9.14 3.33
C VAL A 199 18.73 -10.39 4.18
N ARG A 200 17.51 -10.72 4.59
CA ARG A 200 17.17 -11.96 5.27
C ARG A 200 16.15 -12.74 4.44
N VAL A 201 16.42 -14.03 4.24
CA VAL A 201 15.51 -14.93 3.53
C VAL A 201 15.03 -16.00 4.50
N THR A 202 13.77 -15.95 4.89
CA THR A 202 13.18 -16.83 5.90
C THR A 202 12.19 -17.79 5.24
N PRO A 203 12.31 -19.10 5.45
CA PRO A 203 11.34 -20.05 4.94
C PRO A 203 10.02 -19.93 5.72
N LEU A 204 8.89 -20.03 5.02
CA LEU A 204 7.56 -20.06 5.64
C LEU A 204 7.09 -21.50 5.94
N THR A 205 7.91 -22.50 5.64
CA THR A 205 7.60 -23.92 5.82
C THR A 205 7.32 -24.30 7.27
N GLY A 206 7.86 -23.56 8.24
CA GLY A 206 7.62 -23.78 9.67
C GLY A 206 6.35 -23.11 10.22
N LYS A 207 5.67 -22.27 9.42
CA LYS A 207 4.50 -21.50 9.87
C LYS A 207 3.19 -22.26 9.62
N VAL A 208 2.17 -21.94 10.40
CA VAL A 208 0.84 -22.53 10.27
C VAL A 208 -0.05 -21.64 9.42
N ASN A 209 -0.70 -22.22 8.39
CA ASN A 209 -1.73 -21.51 7.65
C ASN A 209 -3.10 -21.72 8.30
N PRO A 210 -3.72 -20.69 8.91
CA PRO A 210 -5.04 -20.85 9.55
C PRO A 210 -6.12 -21.27 8.55
N ASN A 211 -5.96 -20.95 7.26
CA ASN A 211 -6.90 -21.36 6.21
C ASN A 211 -6.82 -22.86 5.86
N LEU A 212 -5.74 -23.56 6.23
CA LEU A 212 -5.47 -24.96 5.85
C LEU A 212 -5.22 -25.89 7.05
N ALA A 213 -4.89 -25.34 8.21
CA ALA A 213 -4.58 -26.09 9.41
C ALA A 213 -5.80 -26.88 9.91
N SER A 214 -5.53 -28.04 10.49
CA SER A 214 -6.56 -28.82 11.17
C SER A 214 -6.96 -28.16 12.49
N GLU A 215 -8.22 -28.32 12.91
CA GLU A 215 -8.69 -27.82 14.21
C GLU A 215 -7.82 -28.30 15.39
N PRO A 216 -7.37 -29.58 15.45
CA PRO A 216 -6.46 -30.02 16.51
C PRO A 216 -5.13 -29.27 16.52
N LEU A 217 -4.57 -28.92 15.36
CA LEU A 217 -3.31 -28.16 15.28
C LEU A 217 -3.51 -26.72 15.76
N LEU A 218 -4.62 -26.09 15.36
CA LEU A 218 -4.97 -24.74 15.82
C LEU A 218 -5.19 -24.72 17.34
N ALA A 219 -5.93 -25.69 17.88
CA ALA A 219 -6.17 -25.80 19.32
C ALA A 219 -4.86 -26.02 20.09
N ALA A 220 -3.99 -26.90 19.62
CA ALA A 220 -2.68 -27.13 20.23
C ALA A 220 -1.80 -25.87 20.20
N LEU A 221 -1.76 -25.15 19.08
CA LEU A 221 -0.99 -23.91 18.97
C LEU A 221 -1.54 -22.83 19.90
N LEU A 222 -2.86 -22.65 19.94
CA LEU A 222 -3.54 -21.71 20.85
C LEU A 222 -3.22 -22.00 22.32
N ALA A 223 -3.22 -23.27 22.71
CA ALA A 223 -2.85 -23.67 24.07
C ALA A 223 -1.38 -23.35 24.38
N VAL A 224 -0.47 -23.59 23.43
CA VAL A 224 0.97 -23.27 23.58
C VAL A 224 1.21 -21.77 23.73
N VAL A 225 0.47 -20.92 23.00
CA VAL A 225 0.59 -19.46 23.12
C VAL A 225 -0.17 -18.89 24.34
N GLY A 226 -0.74 -19.74 25.20
CA GLY A 226 -1.26 -19.36 26.52
C GLY A 226 -2.79 -19.33 26.64
N ALA A 227 -3.54 -19.84 25.66
CA ALA A 227 -4.98 -20.05 25.84
C ALA A 227 -5.26 -21.23 26.79
N ASP A 228 -6.32 -21.10 27.58
CA ASP A 228 -6.87 -22.22 28.34
C ASP A 228 -7.30 -23.37 27.38
N PRO A 229 -7.05 -24.66 27.67
CA PRO A 229 -7.29 -25.76 26.72
C PRO A 229 -8.73 -25.85 26.18
N ASP A 230 -9.74 -25.58 27.01
CA ASP A 230 -11.14 -25.63 26.60
C ASP A 230 -11.47 -24.43 25.70
N LYS A 231 -10.91 -23.25 26.03
CA LYS A 231 -11.01 -22.05 25.19
C LYS A 231 -10.24 -22.20 23.88
N ALA A 232 -9.08 -22.86 23.89
CA ALA A 232 -8.26 -23.10 22.71
C ALA A 232 -9.00 -23.98 21.70
N SER A 233 -9.66 -25.04 22.17
CA SER A 233 -10.50 -25.91 21.34
C SER A 233 -11.71 -25.16 20.77
N SER A 234 -12.42 -24.40 21.61
CA SER A 234 -13.57 -23.60 21.18
C SER A 234 -13.18 -22.53 20.13
N LEU A 235 -12.05 -21.85 20.35
CA LEU A 235 -11.53 -20.84 19.45
C LEU A 235 -11.01 -21.43 18.14
N ALA A 236 -10.36 -22.60 18.16
CA ALA A 236 -9.97 -23.31 16.95
C ALA A 236 -11.18 -23.66 16.06
N GLY A 237 -12.27 -24.13 16.67
CA GLY A 237 -13.55 -24.33 15.99
C GLY A 237 -14.11 -23.03 15.40
N ALA A 238 -14.07 -21.93 16.17
CA ALA A 238 -14.51 -20.62 15.68
C ALA A 238 -13.67 -20.10 14.49
N ILE A 239 -12.35 -20.37 14.47
CA ILE A 239 -11.47 -20.05 13.34
C ILE A 239 -11.83 -20.91 12.11
N ALA A 240 -12.10 -22.21 12.32
CA ALA A 240 -12.53 -23.11 11.24
C ALA A 240 -13.88 -22.68 10.63
N ASP A 241 -14.82 -22.27 11.48
CA ASP A 241 -16.10 -21.70 11.07
C ASP A 241 -15.92 -20.35 10.35
N TRP A 242 -14.94 -19.54 10.76
CA TRP A 242 -14.63 -18.26 10.11
C TRP A 242 -14.21 -18.45 8.65
N ARG A 243 -13.22 -19.31 8.39
CA ARG A 243 -12.60 -19.50 7.06
C ARG A 243 -13.47 -20.23 6.02
N GLY A 244 -14.54 -20.91 6.45
CA GLY A 244 -15.58 -21.46 5.58
C GLY A 244 -15.21 -22.60 4.59
N ARG A 245 -13.92 -22.94 4.38
CA ARG A 245 -13.48 -23.91 3.35
C ARG A 245 -13.82 -25.37 3.67
N ASP A 246 -13.90 -25.73 4.95
CA ASP A 246 -14.13 -27.11 5.40
C ASP A 246 -15.29 -27.23 6.40
N SER A 247 -16.07 -26.16 6.62
CA SER A 247 -17.24 -26.17 7.49
C SER A 247 -18.42 -26.88 6.81
N TRP A 248 -18.26 -28.16 6.46
CA TRP A 248 -19.29 -29.03 5.87
C TRP A 248 -20.42 -29.37 6.86
N HIS A 249 -20.35 -28.85 8.08
CA HIS A 249 -21.21 -29.26 9.19
C HIS A 249 -22.36 -28.26 9.46
N SER A 250 -22.23 -26.98 9.09
CA SER A 250 -23.24 -25.97 9.45
C SER A 250 -23.42 -24.86 8.40
N PRO A 251 -24.67 -24.58 7.97
CA PRO A 251 -25.03 -23.42 7.15
C PRO A 251 -24.53 -22.10 7.76
N LEU A 252 -24.19 -21.11 6.92
CA LEU A 252 -23.72 -19.78 7.37
C LEU A 252 -24.63 -19.14 8.43
N ALA A 253 -25.95 -19.28 8.30
CA ALA A 253 -26.92 -18.75 9.26
C ALA A 253 -26.74 -19.31 10.69
N GLN A 254 -26.31 -20.56 10.83
CA GLN A 254 -25.99 -21.18 12.13
C GLN A 254 -24.69 -20.62 12.69
N ARG A 255 -23.66 -20.44 11.85
CA ARG A 255 -22.37 -19.83 12.22
C ARG A 255 -22.53 -18.38 12.71
N LEU A 256 -23.47 -17.62 12.16
CA LEU A 256 -23.77 -16.23 12.58
C LEU A 256 -24.54 -16.13 13.91
N GLY A 257 -25.16 -17.20 14.39
CA GLY A 257 -25.97 -17.19 15.62
C GLY A 257 -25.16 -16.79 16.87
N PRO A 258 -24.02 -17.44 17.13
CA PRO A 258 -23.14 -17.11 18.25
C PRO A 258 -22.63 -15.65 18.23
N TYR A 259 -22.24 -15.12 17.08
CA TYR A 259 -21.75 -13.75 16.93
C TYR A 259 -22.81 -12.71 17.29
N ARG A 260 -24.04 -12.88 16.77
CA ARG A 260 -25.19 -12.03 17.12
C ARG A 260 -25.54 -12.09 18.60
N THR A 261 -25.43 -13.27 19.21
CA THR A 261 -25.69 -13.45 20.65
C THR A 261 -24.61 -12.78 21.50
N ALA A 262 -23.37 -12.77 21.03
CA ALA A 262 -22.25 -12.06 21.66
C ALA A 262 -22.31 -10.53 21.46
N GLY A 263 -23.29 -10.01 20.71
CA GLY A 263 -23.41 -8.59 20.41
C GLY A 263 -22.36 -8.07 19.42
N LEU A 264 -21.77 -8.98 18.62
CA LEU A 264 -20.88 -8.61 17.53
C LEU A 264 -21.72 -8.31 16.28
N ASP A 265 -21.42 -7.17 15.64
CA ASP A 265 -22.11 -6.72 14.43
C ASP A 265 -21.71 -7.55 13.19
N ASP A 266 -20.49 -8.08 13.21
CA ASP A 266 -19.90 -8.88 12.14
C ASP A 266 -19.80 -10.36 12.51
N GLY A 267 -19.75 -11.21 11.50
CA GLY A 267 -19.48 -12.64 11.64
C GLY A 267 -18.75 -13.17 10.40
N PRO A 268 -18.52 -14.49 10.32
CA PRO A 268 -17.74 -15.11 9.25
C PRO A 268 -18.15 -14.64 7.84
N PRO A 269 -17.22 -14.15 7.00
CA PRO A 269 -17.53 -13.63 5.67
C PRO A 269 -17.95 -14.73 4.68
N GLY A 270 -17.76 -16.00 5.04
CA GLY A 270 -18.04 -17.15 4.17
C GLY A 270 -16.92 -17.44 3.17
N SER A 271 -15.82 -16.69 3.23
CA SER A 271 -14.59 -16.88 2.47
C SER A 271 -13.42 -17.23 3.41
N PRO A 272 -12.31 -17.78 2.88
CA PRO A 272 -11.06 -17.87 3.61
C PRO A 272 -10.59 -16.51 4.10
N LEU A 273 -9.75 -16.51 5.15
CA LEU A 273 -9.07 -15.31 5.64
C LEU A 273 -8.20 -14.68 4.53
N GLU A 274 -8.34 -13.38 4.33
CA GLU A 274 -7.51 -12.58 3.41
C GLU A 274 -6.37 -11.88 4.17
N SER A 275 -6.60 -11.50 5.43
CA SER A 275 -5.57 -11.02 6.37
C SER A 275 -5.57 -11.83 7.68
N LEU A 276 -4.41 -11.85 8.36
CA LEU A 276 -4.33 -12.37 9.73
C LEU A 276 -5.07 -11.47 10.73
N ASP A 277 -5.33 -10.21 10.41
CA ASP A 277 -6.04 -9.27 11.30
C ASP A 277 -7.51 -9.60 11.46
N GLU A 278 -8.11 -10.27 10.47
CA GLU A 278 -9.49 -10.77 10.57
C GLU A 278 -9.68 -11.73 11.74
N LEU A 279 -8.61 -12.38 12.20
CA LEU A 279 -8.67 -13.23 13.40
C LEU A 279 -9.12 -12.44 14.64
N ALA A 280 -8.93 -11.11 14.68
CA ALA A 280 -9.42 -10.26 15.76
C ALA A 280 -10.95 -10.28 15.88
N SER A 281 -11.65 -10.51 14.77
CA SER A 281 -13.11 -10.57 14.71
C SER A 281 -13.66 -11.97 15.02
N VAL A 282 -12.80 -12.99 15.17
CA VAL A 282 -13.23 -14.35 15.49
C VAL A 282 -13.73 -14.42 16.93
N LEU A 283 -14.87 -15.10 17.11
CA LEU A 283 -15.50 -15.27 18.41
C LEU A 283 -14.55 -15.88 19.44
N GLY A 284 -14.33 -15.16 20.55
CA GLY A 284 -13.45 -15.58 21.63
C GLY A 284 -11.98 -15.22 21.46
N MET A 285 -11.58 -14.58 20.36
CA MET A 285 -10.22 -14.05 20.19
C MET A 285 -10.00 -12.85 21.13
N THR A 286 -8.77 -12.72 21.66
CA THR A 286 -8.34 -11.55 22.43
C THR A 286 -7.14 -10.89 21.77
N PRO A 287 -6.94 -9.57 21.93
CA PRO A 287 -5.78 -8.88 21.35
C PRO A 287 -4.43 -9.48 21.79
N ALA A 288 -4.31 -9.89 23.07
CA ALA A 288 -3.10 -10.50 23.59
C ALA A 288 -2.80 -11.86 22.94
N LEU A 289 -3.85 -12.69 22.77
CA LEU A 289 -3.70 -14.00 22.13
C LEU A 289 -3.39 -13.86 20.64
N LEU A 290 -4.04 -12.91 19.95
CA LEU A 290 -3.76 -12.63 18.55
C LEU A 290 -2.31 -12.17 18.34
N GLN A 291 -1.81 -11.26 19.20
CA GLN A 291 -0.42 -10.82 19.15
C GLN A 291 0.57 -11.98 19.40
N ALA A 292 0.26 -12.89 20.32
CA ALA A 292 1.07 -14.07 20.57
C ALA A 292 1.01 -15.08 19.41
N LEU A 293 -0.13 -15.18 18.71
CA LEU A 293 -0.35 -16.14 17.64
C LEU A 293 0.25 -15.69 16.30
N LYS A 294 0.14 -14.41 15.95
CA LYS A 294 0.55 -13.83 14.65
C LYS A 294 1.95 -14.26 14.16
N PRO A 295 3.01 -14.28 14.99
CA PRO A 295 4.35 -14.66 14.55
C PRO A 295 4.43 -16.08 13.96
N HIS A 296 3.55 -16.97 14.41
CA HIS A 296 3.52 -18.40 14.05
C HIS A 296 2.67 -18.69 12.81
N LEU A 297 1.95 -17.69 12.29
CA LEU A 297 1.01 -17.87 11.19
C LEU A 297 1.54 -17.35 9.84
N SER A 298 1.02 -17.93 8.75
CA SER A 298 1.16 -17.39 7.40
C SER A 298 0.02 -17.84 6.50
N LEU A 299 -0.64 -16.91 5.82
CA LEU A 299 -1.65 -17.22 4.81
C LEU A 299 -1.05 -17.79 3.51
N TYR A 300 0.26 -17.63 3.30
CA TYR A 300 0.95 -18.02 2.06
C TYR A 300 1.52 -19.44 2.09
N GLN A 301 1.56 -20.08 3.25
CA GLN A 301 2.04 -21.46 3.40
C GLN A 301 0.97 -22.43 2.92
N MET A 302 1.28 -23.28 1.93
CA MET A 302 0.28 -24.13 1.26
C MET A 302 0.28 -25.60 1.70
N GLY A 303 1.15 -25.97 2.64
CA GLY A 303 1.28 -27.33 3.16
C GLY A 303 1.30 -27.37 4.68
N PRO A 304 1.29 -28.58 5.29
CA PRO A 304 1.49 -28.73 6.72
C PRO A 304 2.84 -28.11 7.13
N PRO A 305 2.95 -27.57 8.36
CA PRO A 305 4.21 -27.03 8.85
C PRO A 305 5.25 -28.14 8.95
N ASP A 306 6.46 -27.87 8.47
CA ASP A 306 7.61 -28.78 8.58
C ASP A 306 8.18 -28.72 10.01
N PRO A 307 8.17 -29.83 10.78
CA PRO A 307 8.66 -29.87 12.14
C PRO A 307 10.13 -29.45 12.30
N LEU A 308 10.96 -29.61 11.26
CA LEU A 308 12.39 -29.27 11.30
C LEU A 308 12.67 -27.78 11.15
N SER A 309 11.73 -27.03 10.56
CA SER A 309 11.83 -25.58 10.35
C SER A 309 10.84 -24.76 11.18
N ALA A 310 9.94 -25.44 11.88
CA ALA A 310 8.97 -24.84 12.79
C ALA A 310 9.67 -24.10 13.94
N ASP A 311 9.11 -22.94 14.31
CA ASP A 311 9.52 -22.26 15.53
C ASP A 311 9.14 -23.10 16.78
N PRO A 312 9.69 -22.77 17.96
CA PRO A 312 9.48 -23.59 19.16
C PRO A 312 8.01 -23.81 19.54
N ALA A 313 7.13 -22.83 19.29
CA ALA A 313 5.72 -22.93 19.65
C ALA A 313 4.98 -23.86 18.69
N VAL A 314 5.19 -23.72 17.38
CA VAL A 314 4.61 -24.62 16.38
C VAL A 314 5.15 -26.04 16.55
N ALA A 315 6.45 -26.21 16.81
CA ALA A 315 7.05 -27.51 17.09
C ALA A 315 6.50 -28.16 18.37
N GLN A 316 6.18 -27.37 19.39
CA GLN A 316 5.49 -27.87 20.59
C GLN A 316 4.05 -28.28 20.27
N ALA A 317 3.30 -27.47 19.54
CA ALA A 317 1.94 -27.79 19.13
C ALA A 317 1.87 -29.10 18.34
N LEU A 318 2.80 -29.31 17.41
CA LEU A 318 2.92 -30.54 16.62
C LEU A 318 3.18 -31.78 17.48
N ARG A 319 3.92 -31.66 18.59
CA ARG A 319 4.17 -32.76 19.53
C ARG A 319 2.93 -33.14 20.36
N HIS A 320 2.00 -32.22 20.53
CA HIS A 320 0.74 -32.46 21.23
C HIS A 320 -0.34 -33.08 20.34
N LEU A 321 -0.13 -33.13 19.03
CA LEU A 321 -1.05 -33.82 18.14
C LEU A 321 -0.99 -35.33 18.38
N PRO A 322 -2.14 -36.00 18.54
CA PRO A 322 -2.18 -37.46 18.43
C PRO A 322 -1.59 -37.83 17.06
N THR A 323 -0.67 -38.79 17.00
CA THR A 323 -0.27 -39.39 15.71
C THR A 323 -1.53 -39.92 15.03
N ALA A 324 -2.07 -39.15 14.09
CA ALA A 324 -3.26 -39.53 13.37
C ALA A 324 -2.94 -40.77 12.53
N GLN A 325 -3.61 -41.88 12.84
CA GLN A 325 -3.80 -42.94 11.86
C GLN A 325 -4.43 -42.31 10.61
N PRO A 326 -4.04 -42.75 9.39
CA PRO A 326 -4.55 -42.15 8.17
C PRO A 326 -6.09 -42.20 8.16
N GLN A 327 -6.75 -41.07 8.37
CA GLN A 327 -8.18 -41.00 8.17
C GLN A 327 -8.44 -40.99 6.66
N PRO A 328 -9.20 -41.97 6.11
CA PRO A 328 -9.59 -41.92 4.71
C PRO A 328 -10.55 -40.73 4.52
N SER A 329 -10.07 -39.69 3.84
CA SER A 329 -10.95 -38.60 3.40
C SER A 329 -12.01 -39.17 2.45
N PRO A 330 -13.31 -38.88 2.63
CA PRO A 330 -14.33 -39.24 1.66
C PRO A 330 -14.04 -38.53 0.34
N ALA A 331 -13.97 -39.31 -0.73
CA ALA A 331 -13.64 -38.85 -2.07
C ALA A 331 -14.57 -37.73 -2.56
N SER A 332 -14.04 -36.53 -2.84
CA SER A 332 -14.43 -35.65 -3.97
C SER A 332 -13.66 -34.33 -3.95
N ASP A 333 -12.58 -34.25 -4.73
CA ASP A 333 -12.37 -33.22 -5.78
C ASP A 333 -11.09 -33.59 -6.59
N PRO A 334 -11.15 -33.81 -7.91
CA PRO A 334 -9.98 -34.14 -8.73
C PRO A 334 -9.14 -32.90 -9.08
N SER A 335 -9.11 -31.90 -8.20
CA SER A 335 -8.14 -30.82 -8.27
C SER A 335 -6.78 -31.40 -7.84
N PRO A 336 -5.71 -31.30 -8.66
CA PRO A 336 -4.43 -31.90 -8.31
C PRO A 336 -3.81 -31.14 -7.13
N ARG A 337 -4.13 -31.54 -5.89
CA ARG A 337 -3.33 -31.23 -4.70
C ARG A 337 -2.11 -32.13 -4.72
N VAL A 338 -1.26 -31.91 -5.72
CA VAL A 338 0.11 -32.38 -5.68
C VAL A 338 0.81 -31.42 -4.72
N PRO A 339 1.37 -31.90 -3.59
CA PRO A 339 2.44 -31.16 -2.94
C PRO A 339 3.47 -30.95 -4.05
N GLN A 340 3.60 -29.72 -4.55
CA GLN A 340 4.56 -29.43 -5.62
C GLN A 340 5.95 -29.60 -5.01
N ALA A 341 6.46 -30.84 -5.07
CA ALA A 341 7.80 -31.19 -4.66
C ALA A 341 8.75 -30.23 -5.38
N GLY A 342 9.49 -29.44 -4.60
CA GLY A 342 10.39 -28.42 -5.14
C GLY A 342 9.82 -27.00 -5.26
N VAL A 343 8.64 -26.70 -4.70
CA VAL A 343 8.18 -25.31 -4.52
C VAL A 343 8.29 -24.88 -3.06
N ALA A 344 9.14 -23.89 -2.79
CA ALA A 344 9.34 -23.31 -1.46
C ALA A 344 8.71 -21.90 -1.40
N THR A 345 8.02 -21.59 -0.30
CA THR A 345 7.56 -20.22 -0.02
C THR A 345 8.48 -19.58 1.00
N VAL A 346 8.99 -18.39 0.69
CA VAL A 346 9.93 -17.64 1.52
C VAL A 346 9.49 -16.20 1.68
N THR A 347 9.89 -15.58 2.79
CA THR A 347 9.85 -14.14 2.98
C THR A 347 11.27 -13.59 2.76
N ILE A 348 11.38 -12.53 1.98
CA ILE A 348 12.60 -11.77 1.77
C ILE A 348 12.41 -10.41 2.42
N GLU A 349 13.23 -10.10 3.41
CA GLU A 349 13.31 -8.80 4.05
C GLU A 349 14.61 -8.13 3.64
N ALA A 350 14.55 -6.90 3.15
CA ALA A 350 15.70 -6.12 2.74
C ALA A 350 15.71 -4.78 3.46
N ASP A 351 16.60 -4.64 4.43
CA ASP A 351 16.84 -3.41 5.20
C ASP A 351 17.97 -2.61 4.54
N VAL A 352 17.65 -1.45 3.99
CA VAL A 352 18.63 -0.59 3.30
C VAL A 352 18.95 0.64 4.12
N ALA A 353 20.23 0.97 4.22
CA ALA A 353 20.71 2.24 4.71
C ALA A 353 21.59 2.92 3.65
N THR A 354 21.24 4.16 3.27
CA THR A 354 22.03 4.97 2.34
C THR A 354 23.08 5.78 3.08
N VAL A 355 24.12 6.23 2.36
CA VAL A 355 25.16 7.12 2.92
C VAL A 355 24.61 8.45 3.41
N ASP A 356 23.49 8.91 2.83
CA ASP A 356 22.80 10.15 3.21
C ASP A 356 21.90 9.96 4.46
N GLY A 357 21.89 8.76 5.04
CA GLY A 357 21.15 8.44 6.27
C GLY A 357 19.71 8.00 6.07
N ALA A 358 19.21 7.93 4.82
CA ALA A 358 17.88 7.38 4.54
C ALA A 358 17.86 5.87 4.78
N ARG A 359 16.76 5.38 5.35
CA ARG A 359 16.53 3.96 5.59
C ARG A 359 15.20 3.53 5.01
N PHE A 360 15.16 2.32 4.45
CA PHE A 360 13.94 1.74 3.92
C PHE A 360 14.00 0.21 4.06
N THR A 361 12.90 -0.38 4.48
CA THR A 361 12.75 -1.83 4.61
C THR A 361 11.69 -2.33 3.64
N ARG A 362 12.07 -3.30 2.80
CA ARG A 362 11.15 -3.99 1.89
C ARG A 362 10.93 -5.42 2.35
N ARG A 363 9.67 -5.85 2.39
CA ARG A 363 9.28 -7.25 2.61
C ARG A 363 8.58 -7.79 1.37
N ALA A 364 8.97 -8.96 0.91
CA ALA A 364 8.33 -9.66 -0.19
C ALA A 364 8.08 -11.13 0.17
N VAL A 365 6.91 -11.65 -0.16
CA VAL A 365 6.61 -13.07 -0.03
C VAL A 365 6.66 -13.69 -1.41
N VAL A 366 7.48 -14.74 -1.58
CA VAL A 366 7.79 -15.30 -2.88
C VAL A 366 7.71 -16.82 -2.84
N ARG A 367 7.12 -17.41 -3.88
CA ARG A 367 7.23 -18.84 -4.18
C ARG A 367 8.35 -19.07 -5.17
N ILE A 368 9.22 -20.03 -4.87
CA ILE A 368 10.39 -20.39 -5.67
C ILE A 368 10.22 -21.83 -6.11
N GLY A 369 10.48 -22.12 -7.37
CA GLY A 369 10.41 -23.46 -7.92
C GLY A 369 10.46 -23.48 -9.45
N THR A 370 10.85 -24.61 -10.01
CA THR A 370 11.01 -24.81 -11.47
C THR A 370 9.69 -24.78 -12.24
N VAL A 371 8.55 -24.89 -11.55
CA VAL A 371 7.21 -24.77 -12.14
C VAL A 371 6.94 -23.35 -12.65
N PHE A 372 7.65 -22.33 -12.15
CA PHE A 372 7.49 -20.95 -12.58
C PHE A 372 8.46 -20.62 -13.72
N THR A 373 7.99 -19.90 -14.75
CA THR A 373 8.83 -19.51 -15.91
C THR A 373 10.09 -18.74 -15.52
N ARG A 374 10.03 -17.91 -14.47
CA ARG A 374 11.18 -17.17 -13.95
C ARG A 374 11.95 -17.91 -12.85
N GLY A 375 11.54 -19.14 -12.50
CA GLY A 375 11.97 -19.86 -11.31
C GLY A 375 11.33 -19.38 -10.01
N TYR A 376 10.52 -18.31 -10.05
CA TYR A 376 9.80 -17.78 -8.90
C TYR A 376 8.50 -17.05 -9.31
N ALA A 377 7.63 -16.82 -8.32
CA ALA A 377 6.43 -15.99 -8.40
C ALA A 377 6.26 -15.17 -7.10
N VAL A 378 6.17 -13.85 -7.23
CA VAL A 378 5.93 -12.95 -6.10
C VAL A 378 4.45 -13.02 -5.72
N LEU A 379 4.16 -13.31 -4.46
CA LEU A 379 2.80 -13.41 -3.92
C LEU A 379 2.35 -12.10 -3.28
N ALA A 380 3.26 -11.43 -2.57
CA ALA A 380 2.98 -10.18 -1.89
C ALA A 380 4.23 -9.31 -1.87
N TRP A 381 3.99 -8.01 -1.86
CA TRP A 381 5.00 -6.96 -1.81
C TRP A 381 4.53 -5.91 -0.82
N GLY A 382 5.34 -5.59 0.18
CA GLY A 382 4.97 -4.65 1.24
C GLY A 382 6.16 -3.95 1.87
N GLY A 383 5.87 -2.88 2.59
CA GLY A 383 6.81 -2.21 3.48
C GLY A 383 6.50 -2.52 4.94
N GLU A 384 7.30 -1.99 5.86
CA GLU A 384 7.02 -2.05 7.31
C GLU A 384 5.69 -1.35 7.71
N LEU A 385 5.08 -0.59 6.79
CA LEU A 385 3.84 0.15 7.02
C LEU A 385 2.55 -0.62 6.72
N ASP A 386 2.62 -1.88 6.28
CA ASP A 386 1.44 -2.68 5.93
C ASP A 386 1.00 -3.65 7.05
N GLU A 387 1.58 -3.56 8.27
CA GLU A 387 1.25 -4.41 9.45
C GLU A 387 0.62 -3.63 10.63
N GLU A 388 0.28 -2.35 10.46
CA GLU A 388 -0.59 -1.57 11.37
C GLU A 388 -2.02 -1.50 10.83
#